data_AF-A0A084GW70-F1
#
_entry.id   AF-A0A084GW70-F1
#
_cell.length_a   1.000
_cell.length_b   1.000
_cell.length_c   1.000
_cell.angle_alpha   90.00
_cell.angle_beta   90.00
_cell.angle_gamma   90.00
#
_symmetry.space_group_name_H-M   'P 1'
#
loop_
_entity.id
_entity.type
_entity.pdbx_description
1 polymer ?
#
loop_
_entity_poly.entity_id
_entity_poly.type
_entity_poly.pdbx_seq_one_letter_code
_entity_poly.pdbx_strand_id
1 'polypeptide(L)'
;MVLIEDELGEYPFLLPVWPSRSFAEMEAAHVNKSAAAFNMPLSEFLEELLVDIEKDGGAAAIFPNEKNTSIQNRDEIKEMLTRI
;
A
#
# COMPACT_ATOMS: atom_id res chain seq x y z
N MET A 1 0.70 -7.34 -9.41
CA MET A 1 0.55 -6.56 -8.17
C MET A 1 -0.65 -7.11 -7.42
N VAL A 2 -0.53 -7.34 -6.10
CA VAL A 2 -1.67 -7.73 -5.26
C VAL A 2 -2.39 -6.46 -4.85
N LEU A 3 -3.70 -6.40 -5.07
CA LEU A 3 -4.57 -5.30 -4.68
C LEU A 3 -5.66 -5.88 -3.78
N ILE A 4 -6.12 -5.09 -2.81
CA ILE A 4 -7.21 -5.45 -1.91
C ILE A 4 -8.42 -4.57 -2.18
N GLU A 5 -9.61 -5.09 -1.89
CA GLU A 5 -10.87 -4.33 -1.97
C GLU A 5 -10.96 -3.38 -0.78
N ASP A 6 -11.53 -2.20 -1.00
CA ASP A 6 -11.88 -1.28 0.07
C ASP A 6 -13.23 -1.68 0.66
N GLU A 7 -13.24 -2.13 1.92
CA GLU A 7 -14.47 -2.51 2.62
C GLU A 7 -15.43 -1.33 2.83
N LEU A 8 -14.91 -0.10 2.83
CA LEU A 8 -15.71 1.12 2.98
C LEU A 8 -16.23 1.65 1.65
N GLY A 9 -15.68 1.17 0.53
CA GLY A 9 -16.07 1.54 -0.83
C GLY A 9 -15.73 2.96 -1.24
N GLU A 10 -14.78 3.61 -0.56
CA GLU A 10 -14.25 4.92 -0.95
C GLU A 10 -13.35 4.80 -2.19
N TYR A 11 -12.63 3.67 -2.32
CA TYR A 11 -11.74 3.39 -3.44
C TYR A 11 -12.11 2.08 -4.18
N PRO A 12 -11.98 2.03 -5.51
CA PRO A 12 -12.24 0.83 -6.31
C PRO A 12 -11.21 -0.28 -6.05
N PHE A 13 -10.01 0.08 -5.58
CA PHE A 13 -8.96 -0.85 -5.16
C PHE A 13 -7.95 -0.14 -4.28
N LEU A 14 -7.25 -0.93 -3.46
CA LEU A 14 -6.19 -0.46 -2.58
C LEU A 14 -4.88 -1.22 -2.84
N LEU A 15 -3.78 -0.51 -2.84
CA LEU A 15 -2.42 -1.06 -2.86
C LEU A 15 -1.95 -1.31 -1.42
N PRO A 16 -1.82 -2.56 -0.95
CA PRO A 16 -1.31 -2.83 0.39
C PRO A 16 0.19 -2.56 0.48
N VAL A 17 0.60 -1.77 1.47
CA VAL A 17 1.99 -1.48 1.82
C VAL A 17 2.28 -2.04 3.20
N TRP A 18 3.03 -3.14 3.22
CA TRP A 18 3.31 -3.92 4.43
C TRP A 18 4.59 -3.46 5.15
N PRO A 19 4.70 -3.70 6.47
CA PRO A 19 5.82 -3.22 7.27
C PRO A 19 7.13 -3.96 6.98
N SER A 20 7.05 -5.16 6.39
CA SER A 20 8.21 -5.94 6.00
C SER A 20 7.92 -6.83 4.80
N ARG A 21 9.00 -7.21 4.10
CA ARG A 21 8.96 -8.15 2.98
C ARG A 21 8.39 -9.52 3.36
N SER A 22 8.84 -10.07 4.49
CA SER A 22 8.38 -11.39 4.96
C SER A 22 6.89 -11.40 5.26
N PHE A 23 6.37 -10.29 5.81
CA PHE A 23 4.95 -10.15 6.07
C PHE A 23 4.15 -10.04 4.77
N ALA A 24 4.64 -9.24 3.80
CA ALA A 24 4.03 -9.14 2.48
C ALA A 24 3.95 -10.49 1.75
N GLU A 25 5.01 -11.29 1.82
CA GLU A 25 5.06 -12.63 1.20
C GLU A 25 4.13 -13.63 1.91
N MET A 26 4.05 -13.57 3.24
CA MET A 26 3.10 -14.38 4.03
C MET A 26 1.65 -14.06 3.67
N GLU A 27 1.29 -12.78 3.67
CA GLU A 27 -0.07 -12.35 3.30
C GLU A 27 -0.39 -12.71 1.84
N ALA A 28 0.54 -12.51 0.91
CA ALA A 28 0.36 -12.92 -0.49
C ALA A 28 0.09 -14.43 -0.63
N ALA A 29 0.76 -15.27 0.17
CA ALA A 29 0.54 -16.70 0.18
C ALA A 29 -0.88 -17.07 0.66
N HIS A 30 -1.48 -16.30 1.59
CA HIS A 30 -2.87 -16.48 2.01
C HIS A 30 -3.87 -16.13 0.90
N VAL A 31 -3.55 -15.18 0.02
CA VAL A 31 -4.40 -14.83 -1.14
C VAL A 31 -4.23 -15.81 -2.33
N ASN A 32 -3.57 -16.95 -2.11
CA ASN A 32 -3.40 -18.05 -3.06
C ASN A 32 -2.71 -17.63 -4.39
N LYS A 33 -1.92 -16.55 -4.35
CA LYS A 33 -1.15 -16.03 -5.48
C LYS A 33 0.33 -16.17 -5.16
N SER A 34 1.09 -16.83 -6.02
CA SER A 34 2.55 -16.78 -5.98
C SER A 34 2.99 -15.36 -6.40
N ALA A 35 2.94 -14.43 -5.46
CA ALA A 35 3.42 -13.07 -5.63
C ALA A 35 4.72 -12.90 -4.84
N ALA A 36 5.70 -12.26 -5.47
CA ALA A 36 6.93 -11.87 -4.81
C ALA A 36 6.80 -10.43 -4.29
N ALA A 37 7.22 -10.18 -3.06
CA ALA A 37 7.38 -8.83 -2.57
C ALA A 37 8.64 -8.20 -3.18
N PHE A 38 8.56 -6.91 -3.51
CA PHE A 38 9.69 -6.10 -3.94
C PHE A 38 9.80 -4.88 -3.03
N ASN A 39 11.04 -4.49 -2.74
CA ASN A 39 11.31 -3.25 -2.02
C ASN A 39 11.42 -2.13 -3.03
N MET A 40 10.85 -0.97 -2.71
CA MET A 40 10.90 0.23 -3.54
C MET A 40 11.39 1.41 -2.69
N PRO A 41 12.25 2.30 -3.20
CA PRO A 41 12.58 3.55 -2.54
C PRO A 41 11.32 4.36 -2.25
N LEU A 42 11.27 5.01 -1.08
CA LEU A 42 10.10 5.79 -0.67
C LEU A 42 9.76 6.92 -1.64
N SER A 43 10.77 7.57 -2.24
CA SER A 43 10.55 8.61 -3.25
C SER A 43 9.92 8.08 -4.53
N GLU A 44 10.37 6.91 -5.01
CA GLU A 44 9.82 6.25 -6.19
C GLU A 44 8.39 5.77 -5.92
N PHE A 45 8.14 5.23 -4.72
CA PHE A 45 6.81 4.87 -4.28
C PHE A 45 5.85 6.06 -4.30
N LEU A 46 6.24 7.19 -3.71
CA LEU A 46 5.37 8.36 -3.57
C LEU A 46 5.18 9.15 -4.86
N GLU A 47 6.24 9.35 -5.63
CA GLU A 47 6.23 10.26 -6.79
C GLU A 47 5.95 9.56 -8.11
N GLU A 48 6.07 8.23 -8.17
CA GLU A 48 5.82 7.45 -9.39
C GLU A 48 4.64 6.50 -9.18
N LEU A 49 4.82 5.45 -8.36
CA LEU A 49 3.82 4.38 -8.25
C LEU A 49 2.48 4.89 -7.70
N LEU A 50 2.50 5.65 -6.61
CA LEU A 50 1.27 6.11 -5.97
C LEU A 50 0.53 7.14 -6.82
N VAL A 51 1.25 7.92 -7.63
CA VAL A 51 0.65 8.86 -8.60
C VAL A 51 -0.16 8.11 -9.66
N ASP A 52 0.39 7.01 -10.18
CA ASP A 52 -0.33 6.18 -11.15
C ASP A 52 -1.54 5.47 -10.51
N ILE A 53 -1.40 4.97 -9.28
CA ILE A 53 -2.49 4.34 -8.52
C ILE A 53 -3.64 5.33 -8.27
N GLU A 54 -3.34 6.55 -7.83
CA GLU A 54 -4.33 7.59 -7.59
C GLU A 54 -5.02 8.04 -8.87
N LYS A 55 -4.28 8.12 -9.98
CA LYS A 55 -4.83 8.44 -11.30
C LYS A 55 -5.84 7.40 -11.78
N ASP A 56 -5.62 6.14 -11.44
CA ASP A 56 -6.55 5.03 -11.69
C ASP A 56 -7.69 4.97 -10.65
N GLY A 57 -7.72 5.92 -9.71
CA GLY A 57 -8.76 6.09 -8.70
C GLY A 57 -8.54 5.28 -7.43
N GLY A 58 -7.40 4.57 -7.29
CA GLY A 58 -7.07 3.80 -6.10
C GLY A 58 -6.33 4.60 -5.01
N ALA A 59 -6.00 3.93 -3.91
CA ALA A 59 -5.20 4.50 -2.82
C ALA A 59 -4.27 3.46 -2.20
N ALA A 60 -3.41 3.88 -1.27
CA ALA A 60 -2.55 2.97 -0.52
C ALA A 60 -3.19 2.58 0.81
N ALA A 61 -3.20 1.30 1.13
CA ALA A 61 -3.49 0.79 2.47
C ALA A 61 -2.16 0.59 3.20
N ILE A 62 -1.80 1.52 4.07
CA ILE A 62 -0.54 1.51 4.82
C ILE A 62 -0.71 0.72 6.11
N PHE A 63 0.14 -0.28 6.31
CA PHE A 63 0.19 -1.11 7.51
C PHE A 63 1.48 -0.78 8.30
N PRO A 64 1.45 0.20 9.22
CA PRO A 64 2.62 0.54 10.03
C PRO A 64 3.08 -0.61 10.94
N ASN A 65 2.18 -1.55 11.23
CA ASN A 65 2.46 -2.81 11.92
C ASN A 65 1.49 -3.88 11.42
N GLU A 66 1.59 -5.11 11.95
CA GLU A 66 0.78 -6.26 11.53
C GLU A 66 -0.71 -6.17 11.90
N LYS A 67 -1.13 -5.16 12.67
CA LYS A 67 -2.49 -5.07 13.28
C LYS A 67 -3.30 -3.86 12.85
N ASN A 68 -2.63 -2.77 12.48
CA ASN A 68 -3.27 -1.50 12.18
C ASN A 68 -3.12 -1.19 10.70
N THR A 69 -4.18 -0.66 10.10
CA THR A 69 -4.21 -0.21 8.71
C THR A 69 -4.77 1.19 8.64
N SER A 70 -4.23 2.00 7.75
CA SER A 70 -4.82 3.27 7.35
C SER A 70 -4.82 3.37 5.83
N ILE A 71 -5.98 3.72 5.26
CA ILE A 71 -6.07 4.10 3.85
C ILE A 71 -5.57 5.53 3.75
N GLN A 72 -4.59 5.78 2.89
CA GLN A 72 -3.98 7.09 2.72
C GLN A 72 -3.64 7.38 1.26
N ASN A 73 -3.80 8.65 0.90
CA ASN A 73 -3.27 9.22 -0.33
C ASN A 73 -1.82 9.70 -0.13
N ARG A 74 -1.16 10.07 -1.22
CA ARG A 74 0.22 10.52 -1.27
C ARG A 74 0.48 11.72 -0.37
N ASP A 75 -0.43 12.69 -0.37
CA ASP A 75 -0.25 13.95 0.36
C ASP A 75 -0.34 13.68 1.88
N GLU A 76 -1.23 12.80 2.31
CA GLU A 76 -1.34 12.33 3.70
C GLU A 76 -0.08 11.57 4.16
N ILE A 77 0.48 10.70 3.32
CA ILE A 77 1.72 9.98 3.65
C ILE A 77 2.89 10.97 3.76
N LYS A 78 2.99 11.96 2.86
CA LYS A 78 4.00 13.03 2.93
C LYS A 78 3.87 13.85 4.22
N GLU A 79 2.65 14.17 4.63
CA GLU A 79 2.40 14.85 5.92
C GLU A 79 2.82 14.00 7.12
N MET A 80 2.61 12.68 7.09
CA MET A 80 3.06 11.81 8.17
C MET A 80 4.58 11.77 8.29
N LEU A 81 5.29 11.66 7.17
CA LEU A 81 6.75 11.55 7.14
C LEU A 81 7.45 12.85 7.56
N THR A 82 6.84 14.01 7.29
CA THR A 82 7.39 15.32 7.66
C THR A 82 7.20 15.68 9.14
N ARG A 83 6.40 14.89 9.88
CA ARG A 83 6.17 15.04 11.33
C ARG A 83 7.08 14.16 12.20
N ILE A 84 8.03 13.44 11.60
CA ILE A 84 9.06 12.61 12.26
C ILE A 84 10.35 13.42 12.37
#